data_AF-A0A2N9MG36-F1
#
_entry.id   AF-A0A2N9MG36-F1
#
_cell.length_a   1.000
_cell.length_b   1.000
_cell.length_c   1.000
_cell.angle_alpha   90.00
_cell.angle_beta   90.00
_cell.angle_gamma   90.00
#
_symmetry.space_group_name_H-M   'P 1'
#
loop_
_entity.id
_entity.type
_entity.pdbx_description
1 polymer ?
#
loop_
_entity_poly.entity_id
_entity_poly.type
_entity_poly.pdbx_seq_one_letter_code
_entity_poly.pdbx_strand_id
1 'polypeptide(L)'
;MDVQNKALENGVALLAEIRKASYNRKEDIAPMTIRYGFLVLTVAAPLVLSAAPNPSILVTGDGLASHLKDESLVILHVGSQKDYDAGHIPGAHLVTLGDISITDQSGLRLELPPVNELEAAFGRLGVSDGARIVVYAGTESVQSATRVWFTLDYLGLGDRAALLDGGLALWRAEGRPLSTGAASVQGARFTAHPAPQLVVSAEWVRAHLDDRNVQLLDARLPEFYSGANAGGMPRAGHIPGARNVPFTSVLAENGRLKPPQSLQAILISSGGQEPGLTVSYCHIGQQATVLYFAARYLGLNARLYDGSFQDWSRHSELAVEPAVAGQALASKLDSIFSSLADEKSPGMAVLVRSHGRTLFERGYGIRDLRTSAKIDAQTDFRLASFTKQFTAMATMLLIHDGKLRYDQSLTDIFPEFPAYGRAITLRHLLTHTSGLPDYEDLMEAAGKAKGPTWSASHQIQDGDVLDLIERQTAGKFAPGTSWAYSNSAYVVLGLIVAKVSGQPFCAAAARKAAAV
;
A
#
# COMPACT_ATOMS: atom_id res chain seq x y z
N MET A 1 -31.44 -16.42 -4.89
CA MET A 1 -32.00 -17.78 -4.77
C MET A 1 -31.02 -18.83 -5.25
N ASP A 2 -30.86 -19.06 -6.57
CA ASP A 2 -30.05 -20.19 -7.09
C ASP A 2 -28.60 -20.26 -6.55
N VAL A 3 -27.93 -19.10 -6.45
CA VAL A 3 -26.55 -19.01 -5.88
C VAL A 3 -26.51 -19.19 -4.36
N GLN A 4 -27.54 -18.73 -3.63
CA GLN A 4 -27.61 -18.88 -2.16
C GLN A 4 -27.88 -20.32 -1.75
N ASN A 5 -28.69 -21.05 -2.53
CA ASN A 5 -29.00 -22.45 -2.23
C ASN A 5 -27.76 -23.35 -2.38
N LYS A 6 -26.93 -23.13 -3.42
CA LYS A 6 -25.66 -23.86 -3.62
C LYS A 6 -24.58 -23.59 -2.57
N ALA A 7 -24.62 -22.44 -1.90
CA ALA A 7 -23.68 -22.13 -0.82
C ALA A 7 -23.98 -22.94 0.47
N LEU A 8 -25.26 -23.19 0.75
CA LEU A 8 -25.71 -23.93 1.94
C LEU A 8 -25.40 -25.43 1.86
N GLU A 9 -25.48 -26.05 0.68
CA GLU A 9 -25.19 -27.49 0.49
C GLU A 9 -23.71 -27.86 0.77
N ASN A 10 -22.79 -26.90 0.73
CA ASN A 10 -21.34 -27.14 0.87
C ASN A 10 -20.77 -26.78 2.26
N GLY A 11 -21.64 -26.54 3.26
CA GLY A 11 -21.21 -26.42 4.67
C GLY A 11 -20.37 -25.19 5.02
N VAL A 12 -20.38 -24.14 4.19
CA VAL A 12 -19.67 -22.88 4.49
C VAL A 12 -20.68 -21.83 4.96
N ALA A 13 -20.64 -21.49 6.24
CA ALA A 13 -21.39 -20.36 6.79
C ALA A 13 -20.77 -19.03 6.34
N LEU A 14 -21.13 -18.58 5.13
CA LEU A 14 -20.65 -17.33 4.54
C LEU A 14 -21.78 -16.29 4.52
N LEU A 15 -21.61 -15.18 5.25
CA LEU A 15 -22.43 -13.98 5.07
C LEU A 15 -22.00 -13.27 3.77
N ALA A 16 -22.57 -13.71 2.65
CA ALA A 16 -22.37 -13.10 1.34
C ALA A 16 -23.72 -12.72 0.72
N GLU A 17 -23.87 -11.45 0.34
CA GLU A 17 -25.07 -10.96 -0.33
C GLU A 17 -24.71 -10.44 -1.73
N ILE A 18 -25.21 -11.13 -2.76
CA ILE A 18 -24.91 -10.88 -4.18
C ILE A 18 -26.21 -10.49 -4.89
N ARG A 19 -26.30 -9.29 -5.47
CA ARG A 19 -27.34 -8.95 -6.45
C ARG A 19 -26.84 -8.11 -7.63
N LYS A 20 -27.53 -8.29 -8.74
CA LYS A 20 -27.12 -8.02 -10.12
C LYS A 20 -27.79 -6.74 -10.64
N ALA A 21 -27.03 -5.83 -11.25
CA ALA A 21 -27.55 -4.62 -11.88
C ALA A 21 -27.98 -4.87 -13.34
N SER A 22 -28.94 -4.08 -13.84
CA SER A 22 -29.42 -4.11 -15.23
C SER A 22 -29.74 -2.69 -15.71
N TYR A 23 -29.33 -2.33 -16.93
CA TYR A 23 -29.62 -1.03 -17.57
C TYR A 23 -29.54 -1.12 -19.11
N ASN A 24 -30.26 -0.25 -19.83
CA ASN A 24 -30.20 -0.16 -21.30
C ASN A 24 -30.40 1.28 -21.86
N ARG A 25 -29.34 1.81 -22.51
CA ARG A 25 -29.19 2.53 -23.82
C ARG A 25 -30.39 3.32 -24.44
N LYS A 26 -30.22 4.41 -25.25
CA LYS A 26 -29.05 5.09 -25.90
C LYS A 26 -29.41 6.46 -26.56
N GLU A 27 -28.38 7.27 -26.90
CA GLU A 27 -28.28 8.30 -27.99
C GLU A 27 -29.17 9.57 -27.92
N ASP A 28 -28.79 10.78 -28.38
CA ASP A 28 -27.66 11.24 -29.24
C ASP A 28 -27.15 12.69 -28.91
N ILE A 29 -26.19 13.21 -29.69
CA ILE A 29 -25.40 14.47 -29.49
C ILE A 29 -26.11 15.72 -30.13
N ALA A 30 -25.78 17.04 -29.97
CA ALA A 30 -24.53 17.75 -29.63
C ALA A 30 -24.66 19.04 -28.72
N PRO A 31 -24.17 20.29 -28.99
CA PRO A 31 -23.40 21.03 -27.97
C PRO A 31 -24.01 22.35 -27.43
N MET A 32 -23.65 22.75 -26.20
CA MET A 32 -23.81 24.15 -25.76
C MET A 32 -22.67 24.63 -24.84
N THR A 33 -22.17 25.83 -25.16
CA THR A 33 -20.96 26.45 -24.59
C THR A 33 -21.17 26.99 -23.18
N ILE A 34 -20.37 26.55 -22.19
CA ILE A 34 -20.28 27.21 -20.87
C ILE A 34 -18.80 27.45 -20.51
N ARG A 35 -18.54 28.60 -19.87
CA ARG A 35 -17.24 29.24 -19.72
C ARG A 35 -16.33 28.58 -18.68
N TYR A 36 -15.02 28.61 -18.93
CA TYR A 36 -14.01 28.25 -17.94
C TYR A 36 -14.04 29.18 -16.73
N GLY A 37 -14.15 28.60 -15.54
CA GLY A 37 -13.83 29.24 -14.27
C GLY A 37 -12.93 28.31 -13.47
N PHE A 38 -11.61 28.54 -13.50
CA PHE A 38 -10.66 27.79 -12.68
C PHE A 38 -10.79 28.25 -11.22
N LEU A 39 -11.55 27.52 -10.41
CA LEU A 39 -11.41 27.57 -8.96
C LEU A 39 -10.40 26.48 -8.56
N VAL A 40 -9.14 26.86 -8.38
CA VAL A 40 -8.11 25.98 -7.82
C VAL A 40 -8.42 25.79 -6.34
N LEU A 41 -9.22 24.78 -6.01
CA LEU A 41 -9.34 24.29 -4.65
C LEU A 41 -8.08 23.48 -4.32
N THR A 42 -7.09 24.11 -3.70
CA THR A 42 -5.98 23.42 -3.05
C THR A 42 -6.54 22.64 -1.86
N VAL A 43 -6.97 21.40 -2.12
CA VAL A 43 -7.22 20.42 -1.06
C VAL A 43 -5.86 20.05 -0.46
N ALA A 44 -5.46 20.81 0.55
CA ALA A 44 -4.45 20.37 1.49
C ALA A 44 -5.02 19.18 2.27
N ALA A 45 -4.89 17.99 1.68
CA ALA A 45 -4.84 16.77 2.47
C ALA A 45 -3.78 16.97 3.57
N PRO A 46 -3.97 16.41 4.77
CA PRO A 46 -2.90 16.40 5.75
C PRO A 46 -1.71 15.69 5.09
N LEU A 47 -0.62 16.43 4.85
CA LEU A 47 0.67 15.78 4.67
C LEU A 47 0.98 15.10 6.00
N VAL A 48 0.63 13.82 6.09
CA VAL A 48 1.57 12.87 6.66
C VAL A 48 2.87 13.17 5.91
N LEU A 49 3.88 13.61 6.63
CA LEU A 49 5.18 13.93 6.05
C LEU A 49 5.77 12.59 5.62
N SER A 50 5.40 12.14 4.41
CA SER A 50 5.96 10.92 3.86
C SER A 50 7.45 11.10 3.84
N ALA A 51 8.16 10.09 4.32
CA ALA A 51 9.60 10.18 4.52
C ALA A 51 10.25 10.72 3.23
N ALA A 52 10.87 11.89 3.35
CA ALA A 52 11.37 12.62 2.20
C ALA A 52 12.53 11.81 1.61
N PRO A 53 12.59 11.61 0.28
CA PRO A 53 13.68 10.87 -0.31
C PRO A 53 15.02 11.49 0.10
N ASN A 54 16.01 10.67 0.43
CA ASN A 54 17.35 11.13 0.75
C ASN A 54 18.20 11.13 -0.54
N PRO A 55 18.33 12.27 -1.25
CA PRO A 55 19.07 12.31 -2.51
C PRO A 55 20.58 12.15 -2.33
N SER A 56 21.13 12.29 -1.11
CA SER A 56 22.59 12.21 -0.93
C SER A 56 23.14 10.79 -1.11
N ILE A 57 22.32 9.75 -0.95
CA ILE A 57 22.75 8.35 -1.05
C ILE A 57 22.61 7.76 -2.46
N LEU A 58 22.09 8.51 -3.44
CA LEU A 58 21.91 8.05 -4.82
C LEU A 58 22.40 9.13 -5.80
N VAL A 59 23.43 8.83 -6.59
CA VAL A 59 24.06 9.76 -7.53
C VAL A 59 23.83 9.36 -8.98
N THR A 60 23.65 10.33 -9.87
CA THR A 60 23.53 10.10 -11.33
C THR A 60 24.90 10.06 -12.01
N GLY A 61 24.93 9.57 -13.26
CA GLY A 61 26.13 9.62 -14.10
C GLY A 61 26.72 11.03 -14.24
N ASP A 62 25.88 12.07 -14.42
CA ASP A 62 26.33 13.46 -14.50
C ASP A 62 26.87 13.99 -13.17
N GLY A 63 26.22 13.63 -12.06
CA GLY A 63 26.68 13.98 -10.71
C GLY A 63 28.08 13.43 -10.44
N LEU A 64 28.30 12.13 -10.70
CA LEU A 64 29.61 11.52 -10.53
C LEU A 64 30.65 12.07 -11.53
N ALA A 65 30.28 12.24 -12.81
CA ALA A 65 31.18 12.76 -13.84
C ALA A 65 31.74 14.16 -13.50
N SER A 66 30.96 14.98 -12.81
CA SER A 66 31.33 16.33 -12.38
C SER A 66 32.36 16.35 -11.23
N HIS A 67 32.53 15.23 -10.52
CA HIS A 67 33.37 15.10 -9.32
C HIS A 67 34.55 14.11 -9.48
N LEU A 68 34.79 13.55 -10.69
CA LEU A 68 35.87 12.57 -10.94
C LEU A 68 37.31 13.06 -10.63
N LYS A 69 37.49 14.36 -10.34
CA LYS A 69 38.78 14.97 -10.01
C LYS A 69 38.91 15.35 -8.53
N ASP A 70 37.88 15.09 -7.73
CA ASP A 70 37.87 15.45 -6.31
C ASP A 70 38.76 14.47 -5.53
N GLU A 71 39.88 14.92 -4.97
CA GLU A 71 40.83 14.06 -4.23
C GLU A 71 40.19 13.33 -3.03
N SER A 72 39.09 13.88 -2.48
CA SER A 72 38.30 13.27 -1.39
C SER A 72 37.38 12.11 -1.82
N LEU A 73 37.23 11.85 -3.13
CA LEU A 73 36.27 10.91 -3.69
C LEU A 73 36.90 9.53 -3.89
N VAL A 74 36.34 8.52 -3.23
CA VAL A 74 36.67 7.11 -3.45
C VAL A 74 35.56 6.46 -4.27
N ILE A 75 35.88 5.96 -5.46
CA ILE A 75 34.92 5.29 -6.33
C ILE A 75 35.16 3.78 -6.23
N LEU A 76 34.13 3.01 -5.87
CA LEU A 76 34.23 1.55 -5.67
C LEU A 76 33.49 0.80 -6.78
N HIS A 77 34.25 0.09 -7.63
CA HIS A 77 33.73 -0.86 -8.61
C HIS A 77 33.40 -2.17 -7.90
N VAL A 78 32.14 -2.56 -7.86
CA VAL A 78 31.72 -3.85 -7.28
C VAL A 78 31.52 -4.88 -8.39
N GLY A 79 32.41 -5.88 -8.46
CA GLY A 79 32.42 -6.83 -9.57
C GLY A 79 33.55 -7.86 -9.48
N SER A 80 33.92 -8.44 -10.62
CA SER A 80 35.11 -9.31 -10.74
C SER A 80 36.30 -8.55 -11.33
N GLN A 81 37.52 -9.07 -11.13
CA GLN A 81 38.72 -8.54 -11.78
C GLN A 81 38.57 -8.46 -13.30
N LYS A 82 37.95 -9.46 -13.91
CA LYS A 82 37.67 -9.50 -15.36
C LYS A 82 36.76 -8.36 -15.81
N ASP A 83 35.73 -8.02 -15.03
CA ASP A 83 34.82 -6.92 -15.35
C ASP A 83 35.48 -5.55 -15.18
N TYR A 84 36.36 -5.42 -14.18
CA TYR A 84 37.17 -4.23 -13.94
C TYR A 84 38.18 -3.98 -15.05
N ASP A 85 38.95 -5.01 -15.45
CA ASP A 85 39.97 -4.93 -16.49
C ASP A 85 39.36 -4.65 -17.88
N ALA A 86 38.13 -5.11 -18.12
CA ALA A 86 37.38 -4.84 -19.35
C ALA A 86 36.90 -3.39 -19.49
N GLY A 87 36.96 -2.59 -18.44
CA GLY A 87 36.69 -1.14 -18.48
C GLY A 87 35.83 -0.66 -17.31
N HIS A 88 36.44 0.12 -16.42
CA HIS A 88 35.84 0.69 -15.19
C HIS A 88 35.74 2.22 -15.26
N ILE A 89 35.00 2.86 -14.35
CA ILE A 89 34.96 4.32 -14.21
C ILE A 89 36.35 4.83 -13.80
N PRO A 90 36.93 5.87 -14.45
CA PRO A 90 38.26 6.38 -14.12
C PRO A 90 38.44 6.68 -12.63
N GLY A 91 39.54 6.19 -12.05
CA GLY A 91 39.84 6.32 -10.62
C GLY A 91 39.11 5.31 -9.72
N ALA A 92 38.29 4.40 -10.25
CA ALA A 92 37.62 3.39 -9.43
C ALA A 92 38.58 2.31 -8.92
N HIS A 93 38.35 1.85 -7.70
CA HIS A 93 39.04 0.73 -7.06
C HIS A 93 38.11 -0.49 -7.06
N LEU A 94 38.65 -1.68 -7.38
CA LEU A 94 37.88 -2.92 -7.34
C LEU A 94 37.63 -3.35 -5.89
N VAL A 95 36.38 -3.68 -5.58
CA VAL A 95 35.98 -4.38 -4.35
C VAL A 95 35.14 -5.60 -4.71
N THR A 96 35.44 -6.73 -4.08
CA THR A 96 34.69 -7.97 -4.24
C THR A 96 33.87 -8.26 -2.99
N LEU A 97 32.91 -9.18 -3.09
CA LEU A 97 32.18 -9.65 -1.90
C LEU A 97 33.10 -10.39 -0.91
N GLY A 98 34.22 -10.96 -1.37
CA GLY A 98 35.19 -11.62 -0.49
C GLY A 98 36.00 -10.66 0.37
N ASP A 99 36.10 -9.38 -0.02
CA ASP A 99 36.79 -8.35 0.77
C ASP A 99 35.95 -7.85 1.95
N ILE A 100 34.63 -8.04 1.90
CA ILE A 100 33.65 -7.42 2.82
C ILE A 100 32.68 -8.42 3.47
N SER A 101 32.86 -9.73 3.25
CA SER A 101 31.94 -10.76 3.72
C SER A 101 32.67 -12.06 4.07
N ILE A 102 32.20 -12.79 5.09
CA ILE A 102 32.66 -14.14 5.38
C ILE A 102 32.18 -15.08 4.26
N THR A 103 33.13 -15.80 3.65
CA THR A 103 32.88 -16.62 2.44
C THR A 103 33.17 -18.11 2.62
N ASP A 104 33.66 -18.53 3.79
CA ASP A 104 33.79 -19.97 4.08
C ASP A 104 32.41 -20.64 4.17
N GLN A 105 32.37 -21.95 3.92
CA GLN A 105 31.12 -22.71 3.87
C GLN A 105 30.72 -23.31 5.23
N SER A 106 31.45 -23.02 6.30
CA SER A 106 31.20 -23.59 7.63
C SER A 106 30.09 -22.85 8.40
N GLY A 107 29.97 -21.54 8.19
CA GLY A 107 29.01 -20.67 8.87
C GLY A 107 27.74 -20.34 8.06
N LEU A 108 27.22 -19.14 8.24
CA LEU A 108 26.28 -18.50 7.33
C LEU A 108 27.09 -17.78 6.23
N ARG A 109 26.52 -17.66 5.03
CA ARG A 109 27.26 -17.05 3.91
C ARG A 109 27.04 -15.54 3.88
N LEU A 110 28.11 -14.83 3.54
CA LEU A 110 28.17 -13.39 3.35
C LEU A 110 27.96 -12.53 4.61
N GLU A 111 27.99 -13.10 5.81
CA GLU A 111 27.93 -12.31 7.05
C GLU A 111 29.02 -11.23 7.12
N LEU A 112 28.73 -10.13 7.79
CA LEU A 112 29.70 -9.07 8.07
C LEU A 112 30.91 -9.65 8.86
N PRO A 113 32.15 -9.48 8.36
CA PRO A 113 33.37 -9.81 9.09
C PRO A 113 33.55 -8.92 10.34
N PRO A 114 34.49 -9.28 11.23
CA PRO A 114 34.93 -8.40 12.32
C PRO A 114 35.26 -6.98 11.82
N VAL A 115 34.87 -5.97 12.61
CA VAL A 115 34.98 -4.55 12.22
C VAL A 115 36.42 -4.16 11.82
N ASN A 116 37.42 -4.68 12.52
CA ASN A 116 38.84 -4.44 12.22
C ASN A 116 39.30 -5.01 10.86
N GLU A 117 38.66 -6.08 10.37
CA GLU A 117 38.94 -6.63 9.04
C GLU A 117 38.31 -5.76 7.96
N LEU A 118 37.10 -5.27 8.20
CA LEU A 118 36.41 -4.32 7.34
C LEU A 118 37.12 -2.96 7.27
N GLU A 119 37.59 -2.42 8.41
CA GLU A 119 38.44 -1.21 8.46
C GLU A 119 39.68 -1.39 7.59
N ALA A 120 40.38 -2.52 7.73
CA ALA A 120 41.56 -2.83 6.93
C ALA A 120 41.22 -3.03 5.44
N ALA A 121 40.07 -3.63 5.10
CA ALA A 121 39.63 -3.84 3.73
C ALA A 121 39.33 -2.52 3.01
N PHE A 122 38.49 -1.66 3.60
CA PHE A 122 38.18 -0.36 3.02
C PHE A 122 39.39 0.61 3.05
N GLY A 123 40.23 0.54 4.08
CA GLY A 123 41.48 1.32 4.13
C GLY A 123 42.46 0.97 3.00
N ARG A 124 42.58 -0.31 2.63
CA ARG A 124 43.34 -0.75 1.43
C ARG A 124 42.77 -0.21 0.13
N LEU A 125 41.50 0.17 0.10
CA LEU A 125 40.79 0.77 -1.04
C LEU A 125 40.79 2.32 -0.97
N GLY A 126 41.60 2.92 -0.11
CA GLY A 126 41.73 4.39 0.03
C GLY A 126 40.59 5.07 0.80
N VAL A 127 39.66 4.30 1.38
CA VAL A 127 38.63 4.87 2.26
C VAL A 127 39.30 5.40 3.53
N SER A 128 38.92 6.63 3.92
CA SER A 128 39.45 7.33 5.08
C SER A 128 38.33 7.96 5.89
N ASP A 129 38.66 8.44 7.10
CA ASP A 129 37.73 9.12 8.01
C ASP A 129 37.05 10.37 7.40
N GLY A 130 37.56 10.90 6.28
CA GLY A 130 37.00 12.05 5.55
C GLY A 130 36.52 11.75 4.13
N ALA A 131 36.56 10.49 3.68
CA ALA A 131 36.23 10.14 2.29
C ALA A 131 34.73 10.35 1.98
N ARG A 132 34.44 10.84 0.77
CA ARG A 132 33.14 10.66 0.11
C ARG A 132 33.25 9.43 -0.78
N ILE A 133 32.23 8.57 -0.78
CA ILE A 133 32.31 7.25 -1.41
C ILE A 133 31.20 7.12 -2.44
N VAL A 134 31.52 6.66 -3.64
CA VAL A 134 30.51 6.27 -4.65
C VAL A 134 30.70 4.81 -5.02
N VAL A 135 29.72 3.98 -4.67
CA VAL A 135 29.68 2.55 -4.96
C VAL A 135 28.90 2.34 -6.25
N TYR A 136 29.39 1.49 -7.15
CA TYR A 136 28.63 1.13 -8.36
C TYR A 136 28.75 -0.36 -8.71
N ALA A 137 27.68 -0.92 -9.25
CA ALA A 137 27.71 -2.27 -9.80
C ALA A 137 28.46 -2.29 -11.13
N GLY A 138 29.40 -3.23 -11.28
CA GLY A 138 30.00 -3.62 -12.55
C GLY A 138 28.98 -4.35 -13.43
N THR A 139 29.40 -5.44 -14.08
CA THR A 139 28.50 -6.24 -14.93
C THR A 139 27.44 -6.96 -14.06
N GLU A 140 26.22 -6.43 -14.06
CA GLU A 140 25.00 -6.97 -13.42
C GLU A 140 25.14 -7.56 -12.01
N SER A 141 25.42 -6.71 -11.01
CA SER A 141 25.19 -7.08 -9.61
C SER A 141 24.86 -5.91 -8.69
N VAL A 142 23.72 -5.24 -8.95
CA VAL A 142 23.20 -4.17 -8.05
C VAL A 142 23.08 -4.64 -6.60
N GLN A 143 22.68 -5.89 -6.38
CA GLN A 143 22.62 -6.55 -5.07
C GLN A 143 23.99 -6.72 -4.39
N SER A 144 25.09 -6.75 -5.14
CA SER A 144 26.46 -6.71 -4.58
C SER A 144 26.87 -5.28 -4.26
N ALA A 145 26.52 -4.32 -5.12
CA ALA A 145 26.80 -2.91 -4.87
C ALA A 145 26.04 -2.36 -3.64
N THR A 146 24.76 -2.72 -3.47
CA THR A 146 23.99 -2.41 -2.27
C THR A 146 24.48 -3.20 -1.05
N ARG A 147 25.11 -4.36 -1.23
CA ARG A 147 25.78 -5.09 -0.13
C ARG A 147 26.99 -4.33 0.38
N VAL A 148 27.87 -3.89 -0.51
CA VAL A 148 29.02 -3.02 -0.17
C VAL A 148 28.54 -1.71 0.45
N TRP A 149 27.50 -1.08 -0.09
CA TRP A 149 26.92 0.14 0.49
C TRP A 149 26.31 -0.11 1.89
N PHE A 150 25.62 -1.22 2.11
CA PHE A 150 25.12 -1.61 3.43
C PHE A 150 26.27 -1.79 4.43
N THR A 151 27.38 -2.42 4.03
CA THR A 151 28.57 -2.54 4.89
C THR A 151 29.14 -1.16 5.25
N LEU A 152 29.17 -0.20 4.32
CA LEU A 152 29.56 1.19 4.61
C LEU A 152 28.58 1.88 5.57
N ASP A 153 27.27 1.74 5.37
CA ASP A 153 26.23 2.26 6.26
C ASP A 153 26.36 1.68 7.69
N TYR A 154 26.59 0.36 7.79
CA TYR A 154 26.89 -0.34 9.04
C TYR A 154 28.15 0.19 9.75
N LEU A 155 29.19 0.58 9.02
CA LEU A 155 30.44 1.11 9.58
C LEU A 155 30.37 2.63 9.90
N GLY A 156 29.18 3.25 9.77
CA GLY A 156 28.97 4.67 10.07
C GLY A 156 29.30 5.61 8.91
N LEU A 157 29.35 5.11 7.67
CA LEU A 157 29.65 5.88 6.46
C LEU A 157 28.43 6.15 5.56
N GLY A 158 27.22 5.77 5.96
CA GLY A 158 26.00 5.89 5.15
C GLY A 158 25.73 7.29 4.62
N ASP A 159 25.90 8.32 5.46
CA ASP A 159 25.71 9.74 5.07
C ASP A 159 26.81 10.27 4.14
N ARG A 160 27.87 9.49 3.89
CA ARG A 160 29.02 9.81 3.03
C ARG A 160 29.18 8.86 1.85
N ALA A 161 28.34 7.83 1.76
CA ALA A 161 28.35 6.84 0.71
C ALA A 161 27.10 6.98 -0.18
N ALA A 162 27.30 7.01 -1.49
CA ALA A 162 26.22 7.00 -2.47
C ALA A 162 26.33 5.78 -3.40
N LEU A 163 25.19 5.32 -3.93
CA LEU A 163 25.12 4.36 -5.03
C LEU A 163 25.02 5.11 -6.36
N LEU A 164 25.77 4.70 -7.38
CA LEU A 164 25.58 5.19 -8.76
C LEU A 164 24.34 4.54 -9.39
N ASP A 165 23.33 5.35 -9.68
CA ASP A 165 22.07 4.93 -10.28
C ASP A 165 22.29 4.36 -11.70
N GLY A 166 21.87 3.10 -11.93
CA GLY A 166 22.12 2.37 -13.19
C GLY A 166 23.53 1.79 -13.38
N GLY A 167 24.47 2.09 -12.47
CA GLY A 167 25.81 1.48 -12.43
C GLY A 167 26.65 1.61 -13.71
N LEU A 168 27.57 0.67 -13.92
CA LEU A 168 28.49 0.67 -15.06
C LEU A 168 27.78 0.50 -16.41
N ALA A 169 26.67 -0.24 -16.43
CA ALA A 169 25.89 -0.50 -17.63
C ALA A 169 25.32 0.80 -18.21
N LEU A 170 24.66 1.62 -17.38
CA LEU A 170 24.14 2.93 -17.80
C LEU A 170 25.27 3.91 -18.11
N TRP A 171 26.34 3.95 -17.29
CA TRP A 171 27.52 4.79 -17.53
C TRP A 171 28.12 4.56 -18.92
N ARG A 172 28.26 3.29 -19.33
CA ARG A 172 28.73 2.88 -20.66
C ARG A 172 27.73 3.22 -21.77
N ALA A 173 26.43 3.00 -21.54
CA ALA A 173 25.38 3.31 -22.50
C ALA A 173 25.25 4.82 -22.79
N GLU A 174 25.55 5.66 -21.80
CA GLU A 174 25.62 7.12 -21.91
C GLU A 174 26.93 7.64 -22.55
N GLY A 175 27.82 6.74 -23.00
CA GLY A 175 29.07 7.08 -23.69
C GLY A 175 30.12 7.75 -22.81
N ARG A 176 30.03 7.60 -21.48
CA ARG A 176 30.93 8.25 -20.52
C ARG A 176 32.32 7.60 -20.50
N PRO A 177 33.38 8.33 -20.07
CA PRO A 177 34.75 7.82 -20.09
C PRO A 177 34.93 6.53 -19.28
N LEU A 178 35.74 5.61 -19.79
CA LEU A 178 36.18 4.40 -19.10
C LEU A 178 37.71 4.37 -19.02
N SER A 179 38.24 3.68 -18.00
CA SER A 179 39.64 3.36 -17.81
C SER A 179 39.85 1.84 -17.83
N THR A 180 41.02 1.42 -18.28
CA THR A 180 41.52 0.03 -18.17
C THR A 180 42.87 -0.05 -17.44
N GLY A 181 43.45 1.10 -17.05
CA GLY A 181 44.66 1.14 -16.24
C GLY A 181 44.32 0.90 -14.77
N ALA A 182 45.13 0.10 -14.07
CA ALA A 182 44.97 -0.11 -12.64
C ALA A 182 45.09 1.23 -11.88
N ALA A 183 44.11 1.52 -11.04
CA ALA A 183 44.15 2.71 -10.19
C ALA A 183 45.30 2.63 -9.16
N SER A 184 46.01 3.75 -8.98
CA SER A 184 47.07 3.85 -7.97
C SER A 184 46.45 4.15 -6.62
N VAL A 185 46.19 3.12 -5.82
CA VAL A 185 45.55 3.26 -4.51
C VAL A 185 46.59 3.66 -3.45
N GLN A 186 46.47 4.87 -2.91
CA GLN A 186 47.10 5.21 -1.65
C GLN A 186 46.22 4.68 -0.52
N GLY A 187 46.67 3.61 0.14
CA GLY A 187 45.98 3.05 1.29
C GLY A 187 45.86 4.09 2.41
N ALA A 188 44.67 4.19 3.00
CA ALA A 188 44.35 5.19 4.02
C ALA A 188 43.95 4.51 5.34
N ARG A 189 44.01 5.28 6.44
CA ARG A 189 43.42 4.86 7.71
C ARG A 189 41.95 5.25 7.73
N PHE A 190 41.12 4.28 8.09
CA PHE A 190 39.71 4.44 8.41
C PHE A 190 39.44 3.89 9.81
N THR A 191 38.61 4.60 10.57
CA THR A 191 38.13 4.29 11.91
C THR A 191 36.62 4.17 11.84
N ALA A 192 36.08 2.98 12.05
CA ALA A 192 34.65 2.72 11.93
C ALA A 192 33.87 3.25 13.15
N HIS A 193 32.60 3.58 12.90
CA HIS A 193 31.60 3.84 13.93
C HIS A 193 30.42 2.88 13.74
N PRO A 194 30.55 1.61 14.18
CA PRO A 194 29.57 0.57 13.88
C PRO A 194 28.18 0.91 14.39
N ALA A 195 27.17 0.63 13.57
CA ALA A 195 25.75 0.80 13.85
C ALA A 195 25.07 -0.58 14.01
N PRO A 196 25.33 -1.31 15.11
CA PRO A 196 24.87 -2.70 15.30
C PRO A 196 23.35 -2.85 15.19
N GLN A 197 22.58 -1.80 15.52
CA GLN A 197 21.13 -1.76 15.38
C GLN A 197 20.61 -1.88 13.94
N LEU A 198 21.47 -1.76 12.92
CA LEU A 198 21.09 -1.98 11.52
C LEU A 198 20.98 -3.47 11.15
N VAL A 199 21.55 -4.36 11.96
CA VAL A 199 21.43 -5.82 11.84
C VAL A 199 20.45 -6.35 12.88
N VAL A 200 19.62 -7.32 12.50
CA VAL A 200 18.76 -8.09 13.42
C VAL A 200 19.04 -9.59 13.30
N SER A 201 18.86 -10.34 14.39
CA SER A 201 19.06 -11.79 14.44
C SER A 201 17.75 -12.59 14.27
N ALA A 202 17.85 -13.91 14.14
CA ALA A 202 16.70 -14.82 14.16
C ALA A 202 15.80 -14.61 15.39
N GLU A 203 16.39 -14.48 16.58
CA GLU A 203 15.66 -14.28 17.84
C GLU A 203 14.95 -12.93 17.87
N TRP A 204 15.58 -11.88 17.34
CA TRP A 204 14.96 -10.57 17.21
C TRP A 204 13.76 -10.66 16.27
N VAL A 205 13.91 -11.27 15.08
CA VAL A 205 12.81 -11.42 14.11
C VAL A 205 11.67 -12.25 14.71
N ARG A 206 11.98 -13.36 15.38
CA ARG A 206 11.00 -14.21 16.10
C ARG A 206 10.22 -13.42 17.14
N ALA A 207 10.86 -12.51 17.86
CA ALA A 207 10.22 -11.70 18.90
C ALA A 207 9.28 -10.60 18.35
N HIS A 208 9.35 -10.27 17.06
CA HIS A 208 8.58 -9.18 16.44
C HIS A 208 7.61 -9.63 15.34
N LEU A 209 7.37 -10.95 15.17
CA LEU A 209 6.46 -11.47 14.14
C LEU A 209 5.01 -10.93 14.23
N ASP A 210 4.55 -10.61 15.45
CA ASP A 210 3.22 -10.07 15.73
C ASP A 210 3.20 -8.53 15.90
N ASP A 211 4.34 -7.84 15.79
CA ASP A 211 4.40 -6.39 15.94
C ASP A 211 3.92 -5.68 14.65
N ARG A 212 2.76 -5.03 14.75
CA ARG A 212 2.14 -4.30 13.64
C ARG A 212 2.95 -3.09 13.15
N ASN A 213 3.92 -2.60 13.92
CA ASN A 213 4.81 -1.52 13.50
C ASN A 213 6.03 -2.02 12.70
N VAL A 214 6.30 -3.33 12.72
CA VAL A 214 7.40 -3.96 11.98
C VAL A 214 6.83 -4.60 10.71
N GLN A 215 7.32 -4.17 9.54
CA GLN A 215 7.14 -4.95 8.31
C GLN A 215 8.39 -5.78 8.01
N LEU A 216 8.18 -7.03 7.63
CA LEU A 216 9.24 -7.94 7.20
C LEU A 216 9.11 -8.18 5.69
N LEU A 217 10.16 -7.88 4.93
CA LEU A 217 10.18 -7.95 3.47
C LEU A 217 11.13 -9.05 2.99
N ASP A 218 10.59 -10.01 2.25
CA ASP A 218 11.36 -11.07 1.61
C ASP A 218 11.72 -10.66 0.18
N ALA A 219 13.01 -10.42 -0.06
CA ALA A 219 13.54 -9.94 -1.33
C ALA A 219 13.77 -11.04 -2.39
N ARG A 220 13.49 -12.31 -2.06
CA ARG A 220 13.64 -13.45 -2.99
C ARG A 220 12.59 -13.44 -4.10
N LEU A 221 12.82 -14.20 -5.15
CA LEU A 221 11.82 -14.45 -6.18
C LEU A 221 10.63 -15.30 -5.63
N PRO A 222 9.42 -15.19 -6.21
CA PRO A 222 8.20 -15.78 -5.64
C PRO A 222 8.23 -17.30 -5.46
N GLU A 223 8.98 -18.04 -6.27
CA GLU A 223 9.17 -19.49 -6.17
C GLU A 223 9.89 -19.90 -4.89
N PHE A 224 10.78 -19.04 -4.36
CA PHE A 224 11.51 -19.31 -3.12
C PHE A 224 10.70 -18.91 -1.88
N TYR A 225 10.04 -17.76 -1.94
CA TYR A 225 9.09 -17.33 -0.92
C TYR A 225 7.96 -18.34 -0.77
N SER A 226 7.37 -18.80 -1.87
CA SER A 226 6.27 -19.78 -1.83
C SER A 226 6.67 -21.14 -1.26
N GLY A 227 7.97 -21.48 -1.35
CA GLY A 227 8.48 -22.80 -1.03
C GLY A 227 8.34 -23.82 -2.16
N ALA A 228 7.93 -23.39 -3.36
CA ALA A 228 7.96 -24.22 -4.56
C ALA A 228 9.41 -24.62 -4.95
N ASN A 229 10.38 -23.77 -4.59
CA ASN A 229 11.81 -24.07 -4.67
C ASN A 229 12.47 -23.71 -3.32
N ALA A 230 13.25 -24.62 -2.74
CA ALA A 230 13.97 -24.34 -1.49
C ALA A 230 15.16 -23.37 -1.69
N GLY A 231 15.66 -23.18 -2.92
CA GLY A 231 16.82 -22.33 -3.21
C GLY A 231 18.10 -22.77 -2.49
N GLY A 232 18.26 -24.08 -2.28
CA GLY A 232 19.37 -24.67 -1.52
C GLY A 232 19.31 -24.47 -0.01
N MET A 233 18.17 -24.01 0.53
CA MET A 233 17.94 -23.86 1.97
C MET A 233 17.43 -25.17 2.59
N PRO A 234 17.78 -25.51 3.86
CA PRO A 234 17.29 -26.71 4.55
C PRO A 234 15.76 -26.86 4.61
N ARG A 235 15.01 -25.74 4.59
CA ARG A 235 13.54 -25.71 4.61
C ARG A 235 13.04 -24.74 3.53
N ALA A 236 11.89 -25.04 2.94
CA ALA A 236 11.27 -24.22 1.89
C ALA A 236 10.05 -23.44 2.43
N GLY A 237 9.80 -22.24 1.89
CA GLY A 237 8.78 -21.30 2.37
C GLY A 237 9.40 -19.97 2.78
N HIS A 238 8.71 -19.21 3.64
CA HIS A 238 9.13 -17.89 4.12
C HIS A 238 8.95 -17.73 5.65
N ILE A 239 9.54 -16.67 6.20
CA ILE A 239 9.34 -16.27 7.60
C ILE A 239 7.86 -15.84 7.77
N PRO A 240 7.15 -16.32 8.81
CA PRO A 240 5.73 -16.01 8.99
C PRO A 240 5.42 -14.51 8.95
N GLY A 241 4.37 -14.12 8.24
CA GLY A 241 3.95 -12.73 8.12
C GLY A 241 4.81 -11.83 7.21
N ALA A 242 5.92 -12.33 6.67
CA ALA A 242 6.72 -11.58 5.70
C ALA A 242 5.92 -11.27 4.42
N ARG A 243 6.13 -10.11 3.81
CA ARG A 243 5.61 -9.79 2.46
C ARG A 243 6.69 -10.07 1.43
N ASN A 244 6.38 -10.81 0.36
CA ASN A 244 7.30 -10.95 -0.76
C ASN A 244 7.36 -9.65 -1.58
N VAL A 245 8.58 -9.11 -1.71
CA VAL A 245 8.88 -7.97 -2.57
C VAL A 245 10.18 -8.30 -3.32
N PRO A 246 10.13 -9.05 -4.44
CA PRO A 246 11.34 -9.47 -5.15
C PRO A 246 12.25 -8.29 -5.44
N PHE A 247 13.55 -8.40 -5.20
CA PHE A 247 14.48 -7.26 -5.27
C PHE A 247 14.50 -6.53 -6.64
N THR A 248 14.15 -7.24 -7.71
CA THR A 248 14.00 -6.68 -9.06
C THR A 248 12.82 -5.72 -9.19
N SER A 249 11.81 -5.83 -8.32
CA SER A 249 10.59 -5.01 -8.39
C SER A 249 10.84 -3.52 -8.16
N VAL A 250 11.88 -3.14 -7.41
CA VAL A 250 12.26 -1.74 -7.16
C VAL A 250 13.15 -1.12 -8.25
N LEU A 251 13.52 -1.89 -9.27
CA LEU A 251 14.41 -1.48 -10.36
C LEU A 251 13.64 -1.26 -11.67
N ALA A 252 14.06 -0.28 -12.45
CA ALA A 252 13.63 -0.08 -13.83
C ALA A 252 14.44 -0.97 -14.80
N GLU A 253 13.96 -1.12 -16.04
CA GLU A 253 14.58 -1.99 -17.06
C GLU A 253 16.04 -1.60 -17.39
N ASN A 254 16.41 -0.33 -17.21
CA ASN A 254 17.78 0.17 -17.38
C ASN A 254 18.65 0.04 -16.11
N GLY A 255 18.23 -0.75 -15.13
CA GLY A 255 18.96 -0.98 -13.87
C GLY A 255 18.92 0.17 -12.87
N ARG A 256 18.24 1.28 -13.19
CA ARG A 256 18.03 2.40 -12.26
C ARG A 256 17.06 2.04 -11.15
N LEU A 257 17.14 2.71 -10.01
CA LEU A 257 16.10 2.65 -9.00
C LEU A 257 14.81 3.32 -9.53
N LYS A 258 13.64 2.75 -9.25
CA LYS A 258 12.35 3.36 -9.65
C LYS A 258 12.12 4.71 -8.95
N PRO A 259 11.28 5.61 -9.52
CA PRO A 259 10.94 6.88 -8.88
C PRO A 259 10.35 6.69 -7.47
N PRO A 260 10.55 7.65 -6.54
CA PRO A 260 10.11 7.54 -5.14
C PRO A 260 8.65 7.10 -4.96
N GLN A 261 7.72 7.62 -5.75
CA GLN A 261 6.30 7.29 -5.68
C GLN A 261 6.03 5.81 -5.99
N SER A 262 6.77 5.24 -6.96
CA SER A 262 6.70 3.82 -7.28
C SER A 262 7.32 2.96 -6.18
N LEU A 263 8.45 3.39 -5.59
CA LEU A 263 9.07 2.69 -4.46
C LEU A 263 8.16 2.69 -3.23
N GLN A 264 7.51 3.81 -2.93
CA GLN A 264 6.53 3.93 -1.83
C GLN A 264 5.39 2.92 -2.03
N ALA A 265 4.81 2.84 -3.23
CA ALA A 265 3.76 1.87 -3.55
C ALA A 265 4.20 0.39 -3.49
N ILE A 266 5.50 0.10 -3.61
CA ILE A 266 6.07 -1.25 -3.50
C ILE A 266 6.43 -1.60 -2.04
N LEU A 267 7.01 -0.65 -1.31
CA LEU A 267 7.56 -0.85 0.03
C LEU A 267 6.55 -0.59 1.15
N ILE A 268 5.49 0.20 0.94
CA ILE A 268 4.43 0.46 1.92
C ILE A 268 3.19 -0.37 1.54
N SER A 269 2.52 -0.96 2.53
CA SER A 269 1.38 -1.86 2.30
C SER A 269 0.10 -1.11 1.87
N SER A 270 -0.77 -1.81 1.14
CA SER A 270 -2.11 -1.33 0.75
C SER A 270 -2.93 -0.93 1.99
N GLY A 271 -2.99 0.38 2.25
CA GLY A 271 -3.48 0.95 3.50
C GLY A 271 -2.83 2.30 3.84
N GLY A 272 -1.65 2.58 3.29
CA GLY A 272 -1.04 3.93 3.27
C GLY A 272 -0.39 4.40 4.57
N GLN A 273 -0.39 3.57 5.62
CA GLN A 273 0.35 3.85 6.85
C GLN A 273 1.82 3.41 6.69
N GLU A 274 2.75 4.34 6.88
CA GLU A 274 4.18 4.01 6.92
C GLU A 274 4.50 3.14 8.16
N PRO A 275 5.32 2.08 8.02
CA PRO A 275 5.71 1.22 9.13
C PRO A 275 6.72 1.93 10.03
N GLY A 276 6.67 1.66 11.34
CA GLY A 276 7.68 2.17 12.28
C GLY A 276 9.08 1.58 12.05
N LEU A 277 9.15 0.38 11.46
CA LEU A 277 10.40 -0.28 11.08
C LEU A 277 10.20 -1.22 9.88
N THR A 278 11.10 -1.15 8.90
CA THR A 278 11.20 -2.09 7.78
C THR A 278 12.40 -3.01 7.97
N VAL A 279 12.18 -4.32 8.02
CA VAL A 279 13.25 -5.33 8.03
C VAL A 279 13.25 -6.06 6.70
N SER A 280 14.41 -6.17 6.05
CA SER A 280 14.55 -6.94 4.80
C SER A 280 15.41 -8.20 5.01
N TYR A 281 15.09 -9.27 4.28
CA TYR A 281 15.86 -10.51 4.25
C TYR A 281 15.76 -11.19 2.87
N CYS A 282 16.65 -12.13 2.58
CA CYS A 282 16.57 -12.95 1.37
C CYS A 282 17.08 -14.37 1.64
N HIS A 283 17.83 -14.98 0.72
CA HIS A 283 18.55 -16.23 1.02
C HIS A 283 19.70 -16.01 2.01
N ILE A 284 20.59 -15.04 1.74
CA ILE A 284 21.92 -14.90 2.36
C ILE A 284 22.36 -13.43 2.51
N GLY A 285 21.48 -12.55 2.97
CA GLY A 285 21.80 -11.14 3.24
C GLY A 285 22.08 -10.23 2.02
N GLN A 286 22.29 -10.78 0.81
CA GLN A 286 22.68 -10.02 -0.38
C GLN A 286 21.52 -9.25 -1.03
N GLN A 287 20.60 -9.92 -1.73
CA GLN A 287 19.45 -9.31 -2.43
C GLN A 287 18.58 -8.40 -1.53
N ALA A 288 18.51 -8.73 -0.23
CA ALA A 288 17.82 -7.94 0.79
C ALA A 288 18.35 -6.50 0.89
N THR A 289 19.66 -6.29 0.67
CA THR A 289 20.27 -4.96 0.71
C THR A 289 19.72 -4.01 -0.35
N VAL A 290 19.13 -4.51 -1.44
CA VAL A 290 18.46 -3.67 -2.45
C VAL A 290 17.17 -3.07 -1.89
N LEU A 291 16.39 -3.84 -1.13
CA LEU A 291 15.21 -3.33 -0.43
C LEU A 291 15.59 -2.42 0.74
N TYR A 292 16.65 -2.77 1.48
CA TYR A 292 17.21 -1.91 2.53
C TYR A 292 17.62 -0.55 1.97
N PHE A 293 18.39 -0.53 0.87
CA PHE A 293 18.80 0.70 0.20
C PHE A 293 17.60 1.51 -0.30
N ALA A 294 16.63 0.86 -0.95
CA ALA A 294 15.41 1.53 -1.41
C ALA A 294 14.58 2.12 -0.24
N ALA A 295 14.53 1.45 0.91
CA ALA A 295 13.90 1.96 2.12
C ALA A 295 14.66 3.16 2.72
N ARG A 296 16.00 3.08 2.84
CA ARG A 296 16.86 4.19 3.28
C ARG A 296 16.77 5.39 2.33
N TYR A 297 16.68 5.15 1.02
CA TYR A 297 16.49 6.18 0.00
C TYR A 297 15.14 6.89 0.13
N LEU A 298 14.09 6.18 0.55
CA LEU A 298 12.81 6.79 0.93
C LEU A 298 12.82 7.43 2.33
N GLY A 299 13.92 7.40 3.08
CA GLY A 299 13.97 7.89 4.46
C GLY A 299 13.25 6.99 5.49
N LEU A 300 12.86 5.77 5.12
CA LEU A 300 12.24 4.82 6.03
C LEU A 300 13.27 4.27 7.03
N ASN A 301 12.83 4.02 8.26
CA ASN A 301 13.60 3.28 9.25
C ASN A 301 13.78 1.83 8.77
N ALA A 302 15.02 1.45 8.43
CA ALA A 302 15.33 0.17 7.80
C ALA A 302 16.38 -0.62 8.60
N ARG A 303 16.26 -1.96 8.57
CA ARG A 303 17.25 -2.93 9.09
C ARG A 303 17.37 -4.13 8.15
N LEU A 304 18.47 -4.85 8.29
CA LEU A 304 18.76 -6.08 7.57
C LEU A 304 18.75 -7.27 8.53
N TYR A 305 18.03 -8.34 8.20
CA TYR A 305 18.29 -9.64 8.80
C TYR A 305 19.41 -10.32 8.01
N ASP A 306 20.64 -10.21 8.51
CA ASP A 306 21.84 -10.53 7.73
C ASP A 306 21.93 -12.03 7.41
N GLY A 307 21.87 -12.88 8.44
CA GLY A 307 21.79 -14.34 8.31
C GLY A 307 20.61 -14.82 7.44
N SER A 308 19.56 -14.01 7.33
CA SER A 308 18.49 -14.16 6.34
C SER A 308 17.81 -15.54 6.41
N PHE A 309 17.21 -16.02 5.31
CA PHE A 309 16.52 -17.31 5.33
C PHE A 309 17.47 -18.51 5.46
N GLN A 310 18.77 -18.39 5.16
CA GLN A 310 19.75 -19.45 5.46
C GLN A 310 19.86 -19.70 6.96
N ASP A 311 19.90 -18.64 7.77
CA ASP A 311 19.87 -18.71 9.23
C ASP A 311 18.51 -19.24 9.70
N TRP A 312 17.42 -18.55 9.37
CA TRP A 312 16.07 -18.93 9.78
C TRP A 312 15.72 -20.39 9.47
N SER A 313 16.09 -20.89 8.29
CA SER A 313 15.76 -22.25 7.87
C SER A 313 16.59 -23.34 8.56
N ARG A 314 17.71 -23.00 9.23
CA ARG A 314 18.51 -23.95 10.05
C ARG A 314 17.90 -24.21 11.44
N HIS A 315 17.26 -23.22 12.05
CA HIS A 315 16.64 -23.31 13.38
C HIS A 315 15.29 -24.05 13.32
N SER A 316 15.27 -25.34 13.66
CA SER A 316 14.12 -26.22 13.43
C SER A 316 12.86 -25.84 14.23
N GLU A 317 13.02 -25.12 15.34
CA GLU A 317 11.95 -24.59 16.20
C GLU A 317 11.31 -23.31 15.66
N LEU A 318 11.96 -22.60 14.73
CA LEU A 318 11.37 -21.43 14.08
C LEU A 318 10.33 -21.87 13.05
N ALA A 319 9.13 -21.30 13.13
CA ALA A 319 8.07 -21.55 12.17
C ALA A 319 8.46 -21.04 10.76
N VAL A 320 8.01 -21.75 9.74
CA VAL A 320 8.10 -21.34 8.33
C VAL A 320 6.68 -21.40 7.77
N GLU A 321 6.20 -20.33 7.14
CA GLU A 321 4.94 -20.35 6.39
C GLU A 321 5.24 -20.91 4.97
N PRO A 322 4.77 -22.11 4.60
CA PRO A 322 4.76 -22.54 3.20
C PRO A 322 3.57 -21.88 2.51
N ALA A 323 3.77 -21.30 1.32
CA ALA A 323 2.63 -20.73 0.60
C ALA A 323 1.63 -21.78 0.12
N VAL A 324 1.92 -23.08 0.21
CA VAL A 324 0.94 -24.15 -0.07
C VAL A 324 -0.37 -23.93 0.69
N ALA A 325 -0.34 -23.42 1.93
CA ALA A 325 -1.57 -23.08 2.68
C ALA A 325 -2.28 -21.84 2.12
N GLY A 326 -1.55 -20.73 1.91
CA GLY A 326 -2.12 -19.47 1.41
C GLY A 326 -2.56 -19.53 -0.06
N GLN A 327 -1.86 -20.33 -0.86
CA GLN A 327 -2.09 -20.51 -2.30
C GLN A 327 -3.13 -21.60 -2.57
N ALA A 328 -3.24 -22.64 -1.74
CA ALA A 328 -4.43 -23.51 -1.74
C ALA A 328 -5.68 -22.73 -1.32
N LEU A 329 -5.58 -21.84 -0.32
CA LEU A 329 -6.68 -20.93 0.04
C LEU A 329 -7.02 -19.99 -1.13
N ALA A 330 -6.03 -19.31 -1.72
CA ALA A 330 -6.26 -18.40 -2.84
C ALA A 330 -6.85 -19.12 -4.07
N SER A 331 -6.33 -20.28 -4.46
CA SER A 331 -6.89 -21.08 -5.58
C SER A 331 -8.29 -21.63 -5.27
N LYS A 332 -8.58 -21.97 -4.01
CA LYS A 332 -9.93 -22.39 -3.58
C LYS A 332 -10.92 -21.22 -3.63
N LEU A 333 -10.53 -20.05 -3.13
CA LEU A 333 -11.32 -18.81 -3.23
C LEU A 333 -11.53 -18.44 -4.70
N ASP A 334 -10.49 -18.51 -5.53
CA ASP A 334 -10.56 -18.17 -6.94
C ASP A 334 -11.48 -19.11 -7.72
N SER A 335 -11.43 -20.42 -7.44
CA SER A 335 -12.36 -21.42 -7.99
C SER A 335 -13.81 -21.16 -7.58
N ILE A 336 -14.05 -20.71 -6.34
CA ILE A 336 -15.38 -20.31 -5.88
C ILE A 336 -15.86 -19.07 -6.67
N PHE A 337 -15.11 -17.97 -6.65
CA PHE A 337 -15.60 -16.69 -7.18
C PHE A 337 -15.57 -16.57 -8.71
N SER A 338 -14.64 -17.25 -9.39
CA SER A 338 -14.65 -17.35 -10.86
C SER A 338 -15.88 -18.11 -11.40
N SER A 339 -16.48 -19.01 -10.60
CA SER A 339 -17.73 -19.68 -10.96
C SER A 339 -18.97 -18.77 -10.85
N LEU A 340 -18.87 -17.61 -10.20
CA LEU A 340 -19.99 -16.71 -9.91
C LEU A 340 -20.11 -15.53 -10.89
N ALA A 341 -19.08 -15.23 -11.68
CA ALA A 341 -19.10 -14.18 -12.70
C ALA A 341 -18.17 -14.51 -13.87
N ASP A 342 -18.68 -14.36 -15.09
CA ASP A 342 -17.92 -14.49 -16.34
C ASP A 342 -17.40 -13.12 -16.83
N GLU A 343 -16.51 -13.11 -17.84
CA GLU A 343 -15.90 -11.88 -18.37
C GLU A 343 -16.86 -10.86 -19.00
N LYS A 344 -18.17 -11.17 -19.11
CA LYS A 344 -19.19 -10.32 -19.71
C LYS A 344 -20.38 -10.05 -18.78
N SER A 345 -20.41 -10.61 -17.57
CA SER A 345 -21.48 -10.35 -16.60
C SER A 345 -21.07 -9.39 -15.48
N PRO A 346 -22.03 -8.66 -14.87
CA PRO A 346 -21.78 -7.87 -13.67
C PRO A 346 -21.23 -8.78 -12.58
N GLY A 347 -20.07 -8.43 -12.04
CA GLY A 347 -19.35 -9.26 -11.07
C GLY A 347 -19.16 -8.60 -9.71
N MET A 348 -18.02 -8.85 -9.07
CA MET A 348 -17.75 -8.50 -7.69
C MET A 348 -16.26 -8.25 -7.43
N ALA A 349 -15.94 -7.40 -6.45
CA ALA A 349 -14.62 -7.32 -5.84
C ALA A 349 -14.61 -8.18 -4.56
N VAL A 350 -13.57 -8.99 -4.38
CA VAL A 350 -13.41 -9.90 -3.23
C VAL A 350 -12.11 -9.55 -2.50
N LEU A 351 -12.23 -9.32 -1.20
CA LEU A 351 -11.12 -9.06 -0.29
C LEU A 351 -11.25 -9.98 0.93
N VAL A 352 -10.24 -10.80 1.21
CA VAL A 352 -10.15 -11.61 2.43
C VAL A 352 -8.97 -11.11 3.26
N ARG A 353 -9.23 -10.74 4.51
CA ARG A 353 -8.21 -10.32 5.48
C ARG A 353 -8.26 -11.19 6.73
N SER A 354 -7.10 -11.44 7.34
CA SER A 354 -6.97 -12.11 8.63
C SER A 354 -5.81 -11.52 9.43
N HIS A 355 -6.02 -11.26 10.72
CA HIS A 355 -5.04 -10.58 11.59
C HIS A 355 -4.44 -9.29 10.98
N GLY A 356 -5.25 -8.51 10.27
CA GLY A 356 -4.81 -7.29 9.56
C GLY A 356 -4.12 -7.54 8.21
N ARG A 357 -3.63 -8.75 7.92
CA ARG A 357 -3.01 -9.15 6.65
C ARG A 357 -4.08 -9.36 5.56
N THR A 358 -3.81 -8.98 4.32
CA THR A 358 -4.62 -9.37 3.16
C THR A 358 -4.18 -10.75 2.66
N LEU A 359 -5.11 -11.69 2.63
CA LEU A 359 -4.90 -13.08 2.17
C LEU A 359 -5.37 -13.30 0.73
N PHE A 360 -6.30 -12.49 0.26
CA PHE A 360 -6.87 -12.59 -1.08
C PHE A 360 -7.44 -11.24 -1.51
N GLU A 361 -7.16 -10.81 -2.74
CA GLU A 361 -7.73 -9.60 -3.34
C GLU A 361 -7.89 -9.81 -4.84
N ARG A 362 -9.12 -9.78 -5.36
CA ARG A 362 -9.40 -9.97 -6.79
C ARG A 362 -10.76 -9.40 -7.22
N GLY A 363 -10.80 -8.82 -8.42
CA GLY A 363 -12.03 -8.46 -9.12
C GLY A 363 -12.46 -9.56 -10.11
N TYR A 364 -13.77 -9.78 -10.21
CA TYR A 364 -14.41 -10.72 -11.13
C TYR A 364 -15.46 -10.01 -11.97
N GLY A 365 -15.64 -10.44 -13.22
CA GLY A 365 -16.60 -9.86 -14.14
C GLY A 365 -16.33 -8.39 -14.48
N ILE A 366 -17.37 -7.69 -14.92
CA ILE A 366 -17.29 -6.31 -15.43
C ILE A 366 -18.12 -5.32 -14.61
N ARG A 367 -17.64 -4.07 -14.54
CA ARG A 367 -18.33 -2.94 -13.90
C ARG A 367 -19.21 -2.14 -14.85
N ASP A 368 -18.98 -2.25 -16.15
CA ASP A 368 -19.74 -1.53 -17.20
C ASP A 368 -20.07 -2.48 -18.37
N LEU A 369 -21.38 -2.76 -18.54
CA LEU A 369 -21.94 -3.60 -19.61
C LEU A 369 -21.78 -3.03 -21.04
N ARG A 370 -21.39 -1.76 -21.18
CA ARG A 370 -21.18 -1.11 -22.49
C ARG A 370 -19.73 -1.19 -22.94
N THR A 371 -18.78 -0.99 -22.03
CA THR A 371 -17.34 -1.00 -22.32
C THR A 371 -16.65 -2.32 -22.00
N SER A 372 -17.33 -3.22 -21.27
CA SER A 372 -16.74 -4.43 -20.68
C SER A 372 -15.53 -4.13 -19.78
N ALA A 373 -15.48 -2.94 -19.17
CA ALA A 373 -14.45 -2.60 -18.20
C ALA A 373 -14.52 -3.58 -17.01
N LYS A 374 -13.40 -4.20 -16.68
CA LYS A 374 -13.31 -5.17 -15.58
C LYS A 374 -13.47 -4.48 -14.22
N ILE A 375 -13.86 -5.26 -13.21
CA ILE A 375 -13.77 -4.84 -11.81
C ILE A 375 -12.31 -4.94 -11.35
N ASP A 376 -11.84 -3.91 -10.67
CA ASP A 376 -10.48 -3.76 -10.13
C ASP A 376 -10.51 -3.12 -8.73
N ALA A 377 -9.34 -2.96 -8.10
CA ALA A 377 -9.20 -2.33 -6.79
C ALA A 377 -9.52 -0.82 -6.76
N GLN A 378 -9.83 -0.21 -7.91
CA GLN A 378 -10.20 1.20 -8.07
C GLN A 378 -11.64 1.35 -8.57
N THR A 379 -12.47 0.32 -8.34
CA THR A 379 -13.87 0.30 -8.77
C THR A 379 -14.78 0.77 -7.65
N ASP A 380 -15.42 1.92 -7.86
CA ASP A 380 -16.42 2.46 -6.95
C ASP A 380 -17.71 1.62 -6.95
N PHE A 381 -18.11 1.16 -5.76
CA PHE A 381 -19.40 0.50 -5.54
C PHE A 381 -20.33 1.42 -4.74
N ARG A 382 -21.61 1.50 -5.13
CA ARG A 382 -22.61 2.20 -4.33
C ARG A 382 -22.89 1.38 -3.07
N LEU A 383 -22.42 1.87 -1.92
CA LEU A 383 -22.46 1.17 -0.62
C LEU A 383 -23.88 0.84 -0.10
N ALA A 384 -24.93 1.40 -0.72
CA ALA A 384 -26.33 1.17 -0.36
C ALA A 384 -26.56 1.30 1.17
N SER A 385 -27.26 0.34 1.79
CA SER A 385 -27.61 0.38 3.21
C SER A 385 -26.42 0.22 4.18
N PHE A 386 -25.21 -0.14 3.74
CA PHE A 386 -24.03 -0.09 4.61
C PHE A 386 -23.72 1.33 5.11
N THR A 387 -24.16 2.36 4.39
CA THR A 387 -24.04 3.77 4.82
C THR A 387 -24.78 4.07 6.12
N LYS A 388 -25.88 3.34 6.42
CA LYS A 388 -26.78 3.65 7.54
C LYS A 388 -26.08 3.66 8.89
N GLN A 389 -25.18 2.72 9.17
CA GLN A 389 -24.42 2.69 10.43
C GLN A 389 -23.52 3.94 10.60
N PHE A 390 -22.95 4.45 9.51
CA PHE A 390 -22.13 5.67 9.52
C PHE A 390 -22.99 6.92 9.68
N THR A 391 -24.18 6.97 9.06
CA THR A 391 -25.16 8.05 9.27
C THR A 391 -25.67 8.08 10.71
N ALA A 392 -25.96 6.92 11.30
CA ALA A 392 -26.33 6.79 12.71
C ALA A 392 -25.18 7.26 13.61
N MET A 393 -23.96 6.79 13.39
CA MET A 393 -22.77 7.21 14.13
C MET A 393 -22.54 8.73 14.04
N ALA A 394 -22.59 9.33 12.85
CA ALA A 394 -22.42 10.76 12.66
C ALA A 394 -23.51 11.57 13.40
N THR A 395 -24.76 11.10 13.39
CA THR A 395 -25.86 11.69 14.18
C THR A 395 -25.59 11.58 15.67
N MET A 396 -25.20 10.39 16.16
CA MET A 396 -24.93 10.13 17.58
C MET A 396 -23.73 10.92 18.09
N LEU A 397 -22.71 11.16 17.26
CA LEU A 397 -21.57 12.02 17.60
C LEU A 397 -21.96 13.50 17.67
N LEU A 398 -22.87 13.99 16.82
CA LEU A 398 -23.45 15.33 16.97
C LEU A 398 -24.33 15.45 18.22
N ILE A 399 -25.00 14.38 18.63
CA ILE A 399 -25.73 14.33 19.91
C ILE A 399 -24.76 14.33 21.10
N HIS A 400 -23.66 13.57 21.03
CA HIS A 400 -22.61 13.55 22.04
C HIS A 400 -21.92 14.92 22.19
N ASP A 401 -21.64 15.61 21.08
CA ASP A 401 -21.15 16.99 21.04
C ASP A 401 -22.17 18.04 21.58
N GLY A 402 -23.38 17.63 21.97
CA GLY A 402 -24.45 18.52 22.43
C GLY A 402 -25.11 19.38 21.34
N LYS A 403 -24.81 19.12 20.06
CA LYS A 403 -25.36 19.87 18.90
C LYS A 403 -26.74 19.39 18.45
N LEU A 404 -27.11 18.17 18.85
CA LEU A 404 -28.40 17.54 18.60
C LEU A 404 -28.90 16.88 19.89
N ARG A 405 -30.19 16.54 19.95
CA ARG A 405 -30.74 15.71 21.02
C ARG A 405 -31.62 14.59 20.45
N TYR A 406 -31.68 13.45 21.13
CA TYR A 406 -32.51 12.31 20.70
C TYR A 406 -34.01 12.62 20.65
N ASP A 407 -34.49 13.54 21.47
CA ASP A 407 -35.88 13.97 21.61
C ASP A 407 -36.25 15.15 20.71
N GLN A 408 -35.27 15.77 20.05
CA GLN A 408 -35.49 16.86 19.10
C GLN A 408 -36.33 16.37 17.91
N SER A 409 -37.37 17.13 17.56
CA SER A 409 -38.33 16.79 16.51
C SER A 409 -37.84 17.21 15.12
N LEU A 410 -38.44 16.66 14.06
CA LEU A 410 -38.19 17.11 12.68
C LEU A 410 -38.48 18.61 12.51
N THR A 411 -39.57 19.11 13.09
CA THR A 411 -39.95 20.53 12.98
C THR A 411 -39.03 21.47 13.76
N ASP A 412 -38.29 20.98 14.77
CA ASP A 412 -37.27 21.79 15.45
C ASP A 412 -36.02 22.01 14.58
N ILE A 413 -35.84 21.20 13.53
CA ILE A 413 -34.66 21.23 12.65
C ILE A 413 -35.03 21.74 11.26
N PHE A 414 -36.21 21.38 10.76
CA PHE A 414 -36.81 21.84 9.52
C PHE A 414 -38.15 22.52 9.84
N PRO A 415 -38.16 23.84 10.12
CA PRO A 415 -39.39 24.53 10.54
C PRO A 415 -40.54 24.47 9.53
N GLU A 416 -40.22 24.38 8.25
CA GLU A 416 -41.19 24.26 7.14
C GLU A 416 -41.76 22.84 6.97
N PHE A 417 -41.22 21.84 7.68
CA PHE A 417 -41.67 20.45 7.56
C PHE A 417 -43.12 20.32 8.06
N PRO A 418 -43.99 19.54 7.38
CA PRO A 418 -45.40 19.45 7.72
C PRO A 418 -45.69 19.08 9.18
N ALA A 419 -46.85 19.52 9.69
CA ALA A 419 -47.20 19.41 11.11
C ALA A 419 -47.17 17.99 11.69
N TYR A 420 -47.27 16.93 10.87
CA TYR A 420 -47.13 15.54 11.33
C TYR A 420 -45.70 15.21 11.81
N GLY A 421 -44.69 15.96 11.37
CA GLY A 421 -43.30 15.83 11.80
C GLY A 421 -43.02 16.25 13.25
N ARG A 422 -43.94 16.98 13.91
CA ARG A 422 -43.78 17.46 15.31
C ARG A 422 -43.57 16.32 16.31
N ALA A 423 -44.15 15.14 16.05
CA ALA A 423 -44.00 13.96 16.90
C ALA A 423 -42.83 13.04 16.49
N ILE A 424 -42.17 13.31 15.36
CA ILE A 424 -41.08 12.49 14.84
C ILE A 424 -39.76 13.03 15.40
N THR A 425 -39.12 12.27 16.28
CA THR A 425 -37.85 12.64 16.92
C THR A 425 -36.65 11.98 16.25
N LEU A 426 -35.44 12.48 16.50
CA LEU A 426 -34.20 11.85 16.05
C LEU A 426 -34.09 10.39 16.50
N ARG A 427 -34.54 10.07 17.72
CA ARG A 427 -34.66 8.68 18.19
C ARG A 427 -35.51 7.85 17.25
N HIS A 428 -36.70 8.33 16.89
CA HIS A 428 -37.63 7.60 16.02
C HIS A 428 -37.07 7.37 14.61
N LEU A 429 -36.26 8.30 14.08
CA LEU A 429 -35.56 8.13 12.80
C LEU A 429 -34.49 7.02 12.91
N LEU A 430 -33.63 7.10 13.92
CA LEU A 430 -32.54 6.14 14.15
C LEU A 430 -33.06 4.71 14.37
N THR A 431 -34.18 4.56 15.07
CA THR A 431 -34.77 3.25 15.43
C THR A 431 -35.81 2.72 14.45
N HIS A 432 -36.04 3.38 13.29
CA HIS A 432 -37.08 2.98 12.32
C HIS A 432 -38.51 2.91 12.92
N THR A 433 -38.83 3.80 13.87
CA THR A 433 -40.15 3.93 14.51
C THR A 433 -40.82 5.28 14.24
N SER A 434 -40.33 6.03 13.24
CA SER A 434 -40.83 7.36 12.87
C SER A 434 -42.18 7.38 12.19
N GLY A 435 -42.61 6.27 11.59
CA GLY A 435 -43.76 6.24 10.69
C GLY A 435 -43.53 6.98 9.37
N LEU A 436 -42.32 7.44 9.04
CA LEU A 436 -42.06 8.06 7.74
C LEU A 436 -42.29 7.04 6.60
N PRO A 437 -43.06 7.39 5.56
CA PRO A 437 -43.16 6.55 4.37
C PRO A 437 -41.80 6.36 3.72
N ASP A 438 -41.56 5.20 3.09
CA ASP A 438 -40.31 4.98 2.38
C ASP A 438 -40.37 5.73 1.04
N TYR A 439 -39.31 6.43 0.68
CA TYR A 439 -39.31 7.23 -0.54
C TYR A 439 -39.34 6.33 -1.78
N GLU A 440 -38.90 5.07 -1.68
CA GLU A 440 -39.04 4.10 -2.77
C GLU A 440 -40.53 3.82 -3.08
N ASP A 441 -41.37 3.66 -2.05
CA ASP A 441 -42.83 3.54 -2.20
C ASP A 441 -43.42 4.81 -2.87
N LEU A 442 -42.98 5.99 -2.42
CA LEU A 442 -43.45 7.28 -2.94
C LEU A 442 -43.01 7.52 -4.39
N MET A 443 -41.79 7.12 -4.75
CA MET A 443 -41.27 7.17 -6.12
C MET A 443 -42.03 6.21 -7.04
N GLU A 444 -42.36 5.00 -6.58
CA GLU A 444 -43.15 4.06 -7.37
C GLU A 444 -44.57 4.59 -7.62
N ALA A 445 -45.21 5.15 -6.58
CA ALA A 445 -46.53 5.77 -6.69
C ALA A 445 -46.52 7.00 -7.62
N ALA A 446 -45.53 7.89 -7.48
CA ALA A 446 -45.36 9.05 -8.37
C ALA A 446 -45.06 8.60 -9.82
N GLY A 447 -44.24 7.56 -9.98
CA GLY A 447 -43.90 6.94 -11.26
C GLY A 447 -45.13 6.47 -12.03
N LYS A 448 -46.05 5.78 -11.36
CA LYS A 448 -47.34 5.33 -11.92
C LYS A 448 -48.26 6.49 -12.32
N ALA A 449 -48.17 7.63 -11.63
CA ALA A 449 -49.08 8.76 -11.84
C ALA A 449 -48.59 9.77 -12.89
N LYS A 450 -47.27 9.99 -13.02
CA LYS A 450 -46.70 11.10 -13.83
C LYS A 450 -45.48 10.71 -14.68
N GLY A 451 -45.13 9.43 -14.73
CA GLY A 451 -43.86 8.96 -15.28
C GLY A 451 -42.75 8.96 -14.21
N PRO A 452 -41.64 8.24 -14.44
CA PRO A 452 -40.64 7.97 -13.41
C PRO A 452 -39.97 9.25 -12.92
N THR A 453 -39.89 9.40 -11.59
CA THR A 453 -39.23 10.53 -10.90
C THR A 453 -37.69 10.46 -10.95
N TRP A 454 -37.14 9.42 -11.57
CA TRP A 454 -35.71 9.17 -11.68
C TRP A 454 -35.38 8.54 -13.03
N SER A 455 -34.14 8.70 -13.46
CA SER A 455 -33.54 7.99 -14.60
C SER A 455 -32.07 7.68 -14.30
N ALA A 456 -31.38 6.99 -15.20
CA ALA A 456 -29.93 6.83 -15.07
C ALA A 456 -29.14 8.14 -15.29
N SER A 457 -29.73 9.15 -15.93
CA SER A 457 -29.15 10.49 -16.08
C SER A 457 -29.61 11.48 -15.00
N HIS A 458 -30.71 11.19 -14.30
CA HIS A 458 -31.25 11.99 -13.21
C HIS A 458 -31.58 11.09 -12.02
N GLN A 459 -30.55 10.84 -11.21
CA GLN A 459 -30.69 10.10 -9.95
C GLN A 459 -31.33 10.99 -8.90
N ILE A 460 -32.27 10.44 -8.13
CA ILE A 460 -32.86 11.12 -6.98
C ILE A 460 -31.75 11.52 -5.98
N GLN A 461 -31.79 12.75 -5.49
CA GLN A 461 -30.91 13.29 -4.47
C GLN A 461 -31.62 13.33 -3.11
N ASP A 462 -30.85 13.48 -2.03
CA ASP A 462 -31.41 13.55 -0.68
C ASP A 462 -32.44 14.68 -0.51
N GLY A 463 -32.25 15.81 -1.20
CA GLY A 463 -33.22 16.92 -1.23
C GLY A 463 -34.54 16.55 -1.88
N ASP A 464 -34.52 15.82 -3.02
CA ASP A 464 -35.73 15.36 -3.70
C ASP A 464 -36.52 14.37 -2.84
N VAL A 465 -35.82 13.56 -2.03
CA VAL A 465 -36.42 12.66 -1.04
C VAL A 465 -37.13 13.46 0.06
N LEU A 466 -36.51 14.52 0.59
CA LEU A 466 -37.15 15.41 1.56
C LEU A 466 -38.42 16.04 0.97
N ASP A 467 -38.35 16.55 -0.26
CA ASP A 467 -39.44 17.11 -1.03
C ASP A 467 -40.63 16.12 -1.19
N LEU A 468 -40.36 14.83 -1.42
CA LEU A 468 -41.39 13.79 -1.49
C LEU A 468 -42.07 13.54 -0.13
N ILE A 469 -41.31 13.61 0.96
CA ILE A 469 -41.80 13.39 2.33
C ILE A 469 -42.59 14.60 2.85
N GLU A 470 -42.17 15.82 2.52
CA GLU A 470 -42.84 17.07 2.88
C GLU A 470 -44.16 17.28 2.13
N ARG A 471 -44.39 16.59 1.01
CA ARG A 471 -45.69 16.58 0.31
C ARG A 471 -46.74 15.69 0.99
N GLN A 472 -46.37 14.89 1.99
CA GLN A 472 -47.29 14.00 2.69
C GLN A 472 -48.03 14.75 3.81
N THR A 473 -49.26 14.34 4.11
CA THR A 473 -50.07 14.94 5.18
C THR A 473 -49.99 14.17 6.50
N ALA A 474 -49.53 12.91 6.48
CA ALA A 474 -49.37 12.04 7.63
C ALA A 474 -48.30 10.97 7.37
N GLY A 475 -47.79 10.36 8.46
CA GLY A 475 -46.98 9.15 8.40
C GLY A 475 -47.81 7.86 8.31
N LYS A 476 -47.14 6.73 8.06
CA LYS A 476 -47.70 5.36 8.06
C LYS A 476 -48.34 4.96 9.40
N PHE A 477 -47.87 5.51 10.51
CA PHE A 477 -48.39 5.30 11.87
C PHE A 477 -47.89 6.40 12.82
N ALA A 478 -48.42 6.45 14.04
CA ALA A 478 -47.99 7.41 15.06
C ALA A 478 -46.55 7.11 15.56
N PRO A 479 -45.65 8.10 15.69
CA PRO A 479 -44.25 7.83 15.99
C PRO A 479 -44.07 7.10 17.32
N GLY A 480 -43.23 6.07 17.33
CA GLY A 480 -42.99 5.20 18.48
C GLY A 480 -44.01 4.08 18.70
N THR A 481 -45.18 4.06 18.03
CA THR A 481 -46.21 3.03 18.26
C THR A 481 -46.04 1.77 17.41
N SER A 482 -45.14 1.79 16.42
CA SER A 482 -44.83 0.64 15.56
C SER A 482 -43.42 0.77 14.97
N TRP A 483 -42.98 -0.27 14.27
CA TRP A 483 -41.71 -0.32 13.55
C TRP A 483 -41.96 -0.52 12.05
N ALA A 484 -41.25 0.24 11.22
CA ALA A 484 -41.14 -0.04 9.79
C ALA A 484 -39.81 0.50 9.25
N TYR A 485 -39.11 -0.34 8.50
CA TYR A 485 -37.93 0.08 7.76
C TYR A 485 -38.26 1.31 6.88
N SER A 486 -37.32 2.26 6.85
CA SER A 486 -37.51 3.53 6.18
C SER A 486 -36.15 4.07 5.73
N ASN A 487 -35.89 4.03 4.42
CA ASN A 487 -34.77 4.69 3.79
C ASN A 487 -34.87 6.22 3.97
N SER A 488 -36.09 6.76 3.84
CA SER A 488 -36.45 8.16 4.13
C SER A 488 -35.89 8.65 5.46
N ALA A 489 -36.06 7.87 6.53
CA ALA A 489 -35.55 8.26 7.85
C ALA A 489 -34.02 8.46 7.85
N TYR A 490 -33.28 7.64 7.11
CA TYR A 490 -31.81 7.73 7.04
C TYR A 490 -31.32 8.78 6.05
N VAL A 491 -32.06 9.06 4.97
CA VAL A 491 -31.79 10.22 4.11
C VAL A 491 -31.98 11.53 4.89
N VAL A 492 -33.09 11.65 5.63
CA VAL A 492 -33.36 12.82 6.49
C VAL A 492 -32.30 12.95 7.58
N LEU A 493 -31.82 11.86 8.20
CA LEU A 493 -30.67 11.91 9.12
C LEU A 493 -29.38 12.43 8.44
N GLY A 494 -29.11 12.02 7.20
CA GLY A 494 -27.99 12.55 6.40
C GLY A 494 -28.08 14.07 6.20
N LEU A 495 -29.27 14.57 5.84
CA LEU A 495 -29.56 16.00 5.72
C LEU A 495 -29.43 16.75 7.04
N ILE A 496 -29.90 16.17 8.16
CA ILE A 496 -29.73 16.75 9.51
C ILE A 496 -28.25 16.89 9.86
N VAL A 497 -27.45 15.84 9.64
CA VAL A 497 -26.00 15.87 9.86
C VAL A 497 -25.34 16.97 9.02
N ALA A 498 -25.70 17.09 7.74
CA ALA A 498 -25.16 18.13 6.87
C ALA A 498 -25.55 19.56 7.33
N LYS A 499 -26.84 19.77 7.64
CA LYS A 499 -27.39 21.05 8.10
C LYS A 499 -26.76 21.53 9.41
N VAL A 500 -26.61 20.64 10.39
CA VAL A 500 -26.10 20.97 11.74
C VAL A 500 -24.57 21.08 11.76
N SER A 501 -23.85 20.36 10.91
CA SER A 501 -22.39 20.50 10.77
C SER A 501 -21.96 21.68 9.92
N GLY A 502 -22.86 22.25 9.10
CA GLY A 502 -22.56 23.29 8.12
C GLY A 502 -21.70 22.80 6.96
N GLN A 503 -21.71 21.50 6.67
CA GLN A 503 -20.82 20.85 5.71
C GLN A 503 -21.55 19.74 4.93
N PRO A 504 -21.08 19.34 3.74
CA PRO A 504 -21.57 18.14 3.07
C PRO A 504 -21.41 16.90 3.95
N PHE A 505 -22.38 15.98 3.91
CA PHE A 505 -22.42 14.78 4.76
C PHE A 505 -21.10 14.00 4.78
N CYS A 506 -20.48 13.77 3.61
CA CYS A 506 -19.21 13.04 3.50
C CYS A 506 -18.07 13.72 4.29
N ALA A 507 -18.00 15.06 4.29
CA ALA A 507 -16.98 15.80 5.04
C ALA A 507 -17.24 15.77 6.55
N ALA A 508 -18.51 15.80 6.97
CA ALA A 508 -18.91 15.68 8.37
C ALA A 508 -18.63 14.27 8.93
N ALA A 509 -18.96 13.22 8.17
CA ALA A 509 -18.72 11.83 8.53
C ALA A 509 -17.22 11.50 8.59
N ALA A 510 -16.43 11.90 7.58
CA ALA A 510 -15.01 11.59 7.51
C ALA A 510 -14.19 12.19 8.66
N ARG A 511 -14.40 13.48 9.00
CA ARG A 511 -13.70 14.12 10.14
C ARG A 511 -13.98 13.45 11.47
N LYS A 512 -15.19 12.90 11.64
CA LYS A 512 -15.63 12.27 12.89
C LYS A 512 -15.20 10.80 12.99
N ALA A 513 -15.12 10.08 11.86
CA ALA A 513 -14.55 8.73 11.81
C ALA A 513 -13.02 8.71 12.06
N ALA A 514 -12.32 9.81 11.77
CA ALA A 514 -10.88 9.96 12.06
C ALA A 514 -10.56 10.46 13.49
N ALA A 515 -11.58 10.67 14.34
CA ALA A 515 -11.45 11.15 15.71
C ALA A 515 -11.78 10.08 16.77
N VAL A 516 -11.95 8.83 16.32
CA VAL A 516 -12.25 7.61 17.10
C VAL A 516 -11.24 6.54 16.70
#